data_AF-B1YDT4-F1
#
_entry.id   AF-B1YDT4-F1
#
_cell.length_a   1.000
_cell.length_b   1.000
_cell.length_c   1.000
_cell.angle_alpha   90.00
_cell.angle_beta   90.00
_cell.angle_gamma   90.00
#
_symmetry.space_group_name_H-M   'P 1'
#
loop_
_entity.id
_entity.type
_entity.pdbx_description
1 polymer ?
#
loop_
_entity_poly.entity_id
_entity_poly.type
_entity_poly.pdbx_seq_one_letter_code
_entity_poly.pdbx_strand_id
1 'polypeptide(L)'
;MRPLVYAALALLIYFDALLTYIAVGHLGAYEVMLRFVNHHPESIWLVAAGKNAGVLYLALRRRRYPWLDYAALALALWHSAAVYNGVVQLAKVI
;
A
#
# COMPACT_ATOMS: atom_id res chain seq x y z
N MET A 1 -17.41 -3.21 -11.91
CA MET A 1 -16.98 -3.03 -10.49
C MET A 1 -15.73 -3.83 -10.11
N ARG A 2 -15.64 -5.13 -10.36
CA ARG A 2 -14.49 -5.97 -9.95
C ARG A 2 -13.09 -5.51 -10.38
N PRO A 3 -12.83 -5.03 -11.63
CA PRO A 3 -11.50 -4.52 -11.99
C PRO A 3 -11.12 -3.22 -11.25
N LEU A 4 -12.11 -2.41 -10.83
CA LEU A 4 -11.86 -1.18 -10.09
C LEU A 4 -11.29 -1.45 -8.69
N VAL A 5 -11.64 -2.58 -8.06
CA VAL A 5 -11.11 -2.95 -6.74
C VAL A 5 -9.61 -3.19 -6.81
N TYR A 6 -9.14 -3.91 -7.82
CA TYR A 6 -7.70 -4.15 -8.00
C TYR A 6 -6.95 -2.88 -8.37
N ALA A 7 -7.55 -1.99 -9.17
CA ALA A 7 -6.97 -0.69 -9.50
C ALA A 7 -6.90 0.22 -8.25
N ALA A 8 -7.98 0.27 -7.45
CA ALA A 8 -8.02 1.02 -6.20
C ALA A 8 -7.00 0.47 -5.19
N LEU A 9 -6.89 -0.85 -5.07
CA LEU A 9 -5.90 -1.49 -4.23
C LEU A 9 -4.46 -1.11 -4.65
N ALA A 10 -4.16 -1.16 -5.96
CA ALA A 10 -2.86 -0.77 -6.48
C ALA A 10 -2.53 0.71 -6.21
N LEU A 11 -3.54 1.58 -6.35
CA LEU A 11 -3.40 3.01 -6.05
C LEU A 11 -3.15 3.23 -4.56
N LEU A 12 -3.89 2.55 -3.69
CA LEU A 12 -3.74 2.65 -2.23
C LEU A 12 -2.36 2.17 -1.77
N ILE A 13 -1.82 1.10 -2.36
CA ILE A 13 -0.45 0.64 -2.10
C ILE A 13 0.57 1.72 -2.46
N TYR A 14 0.33 2.46 -3.54
CA TYR A 14 1.20 3.57 -3.96
C TYR A 14 1.14 4.74 -2.98
N PHE A 15 -0.06 5.10 -2.51
CA PHE A 15 -0.25 6.13 -1.50
C PHE A 15 0.37 5.75 -0.15
N ASP A 16 0.20 4.50 0.27
CA ASP A 16 0.83 3.94 1.48
C ASP A 16 2.35 4.08 1.41
N ALA A 17 2.95 3.67 0.30
CA ALA A 17 4.39 3.80 0.07
C ALA A 17 4.88 5.26 0.04
N LEU A 18 4.10 6.16 -0.57
CA LEU A 18 4.41 7.59 -0.58
C LEU A 18 4.38 8.19 0.83
N LEU A 19 3.36 7.85 1.62
CA LEU A 19 3.24 8.32 3.00
C LEU A 19 4.40 7.81 3.85
N THR A 20 4.77 6.53 3.71
CA THR A 20 5.95 5.96 4.37
C THR A 20 7.23 6.67 3.94
N TYR A 21 7.42 6.92 2.64
CA TYR A 21 8.58 7.63 2.13
C TYR A 21 8.71 9.04 2.75
N ILE A 22 7.61 9.80 2.82
CA ILE A 22 7.61 11.13 3.42
C ILE A 22 7.84 11.05 4.93
N ALA A 23 7.14 10.14 5.61
CA ALA A 23 7.25 9.99 7.06
C ALA A 23 8.68 9.64 7.48
N VAL A 24 9.29 8.63 6.85
CA VAL A 24 10.62 8.14 7.21
C VAL A 24 11.72 9.03 6.62
N GLY A 25 11.61 9.38 5.34
CA GLY A 25 12.64 10.11 4.62
C GLY A 25 12.70 11.62 4.92
N HIS A 26 11.59 12.22 5.35
CA HIS A 26 11.50 13.67 5.53
C HIS A 26 11.03 14.12 6.91
N LEU A 27 10.26 13.31 7.65
CA LEU A 27 9.70 13.69 8.95
C LEU A 27 10.36 12.96 10.14
N GLY A 28 11.36 12.11 9.90
CA GLY A 28 12.09 11.39 10.95
C GLY A 28 11.27 10.30 11.66
N ALA A 29 10.19 9.83 11.04
CA ALA A 29 9.44 8.68 11.53
C ALA A 29 10.28 7.39 11.40
N TYR A 30 9.99 6.41 12.26
CA TYR A 30 10.71 5.14 12.27
C TYR A 30 9.80 3.98 11.88
N GLU A 31 10.13 3.33 10.78
CA GLU A 31 9.44 2.16 10.24
C GLU A 31 9.82 0.91 11.05
N VAL A 32 8.87 0.29 11.75
CA VAL A 32 9.14 -0.87 12.61
C VAL A 32 9.22 -2.18 11.82
N MET A 33 8.37 -2.31 10.80
CA MET A 33 8.17 -3.56 10.07
C MET A 33 9.19 -3.74 8.94
N LEU A 34 9.48 -2.67 8.19
CA LEU A 34 10.46 -2.67 7.09
C LEU A 34 11.69 -1.87 7.51
N ARG A 35 12.48 -2.39 8.47
CA ARG A 35 13.61 -1.65 9.07
C ARG A 35 14.65 -1.14 8.08
N PHE A 36 14.79 -1.79 6.92
CA PHE A 36 15.71 -1.36 5.86
C PHE A 36 15.28 -0.02 5.22
N VAL A 37 13.99 0.31 5.25
CA VAL A 37 13.44 1.59 4.77
C VAL A 37 13.94 2.76 5.63
N ASN A 38 14.27 2.53 6.90
CA ASN A 38 14.83 3.57 7.77
C ASN A 38 16.24 4.02 7.33
N HIS A 39 17.00 3.14 6.67
CA HIS A 39 18.33 3.45 6.18
C HIS A 39 18.29 3.93 4.71
N HIS A 40 17.39 3.34 3.93
CA HIS A 40 17.19 3.63 2.51
C HIS A 40 15.69 3.84 2.24
N PRO A 41 15.13 5.03 2.48
CA PRO A 41 13.70 5.31 2.31
C PRO A 41 13.18 5.00 0.90
N GLU A 42 14.02 5.17 -0.12
CA GLU A 42 13.74 4.86 -1.52
C GLU A 42 13.42 3.37 -1.77
N SER A 43 13.86 2.47 -0.90
CA SER A 43 13.59 1.04 -1.02
C SER A 43 12.10 0.69 -0.90
N ILE A 44 11.29 1.59 -0.30
CA ILE A 44 9.84 1.41 -0.20
C ILE A 44 9.17 1.31 -1.57
N TRP A 45 9.74 1.94 -2.60
CA TRP A 45 9.24 1.87 -3.96
C TRP A 45 9.34 0.47 -4.56
N LEU A 46 10.41 -0.27 -4.23
CA LEU A 46 10.55 -1.68 -4.65
C LEU A 46 9.53 -2.56 -3.94
N VAL A 47 9.26 -2.31 -2.65
CA VAL A 47 8.22 -3.03 -1.89
C VAL A 47 6.84 -2.76 -2.48
N ALA A 48 6.55 -1.50 -2.83
CA ALA A 48 5.30 -1.10 -3.48
C ALA A 48 5.15 -1.78 -4.85
N ALA A 49 6.21 -1.81 -5.66
CA ALA A 49 6.22 -2.50 -6.95
C ALA A 49 5.95 -4.00 -6.79
N GLY A 50 6.57 -4.65 -5.81
CA GLY A 50 6.33 -6.06 -5.49
C GLY A 50 4.88 -6.34 -5.07
N LYS A 51 4.30 -5.50 -4.19
CA LYS A 51 2.89 -5.61 -3.79
C LYS A 51 1.96 -5.43 -5.01
N ASN A 52 2.24 -4.47 -5.89
CA ASN A 52 1.45 -4.23 -7.11
C ASN A 52 1.56 -5.36 -8.13
N ALA A 53 2.73 -6.00 -8.27
CA ALA A 53 2.87 -7.22 -9.05
C ALA A 53 2.00 -8.37 -8.49
N GLY A 54 1.93 -8.48 -7.16
CA GLY A 54 1.01 -9.38 -6.47
C GLY A 54 -0.46 -9.08 -6.78
N VAL A 55 -0.88 -7.81 -6.72
CA VAL A 55 -2.24 -7.40 -7.09
C VAL A 55 -2.58 -7.74 -8.53
N LEU A 56 -1.65 -7.48 -9.46
CA LEU A 56 -1.81 -7.85 -10.87
C LEU A 56 -1.96 -9.36 -11.04
N TYR A 57 -1.13 -10.15 -10.36
CA TYR A 57 -1.23 -11.60 -10.37
C TYR A 57 -2.59 -12.10 -9.86
N LEU A 58 -3.10 -11.52 -8.77
CA LEU A 58 -4.43 -11.83 -8.25
C LEU A 58 -5.54 -11.46 -9.25
N ALA A 59 -5.44 -10.29 -9.88
CA ALA A 59 -6.39 -9.84 -10.89
C ALA A 59 -6.44 -10.80 -12.09
N LEU A 60 -5.29 -11.35 -12.51
CA LEU A 60 -5.21 -12.34 -13.57
C LEU A 60 -5.84 -13.69 -13.17
N ARG A 61 -5.67 -14.12 -11.90
CA ARG A 61 -6.21 -15.39 -11.39
C ARG A 61 -7.66 -15.33 -10.92
N ARG A 62 -8.30 -14.16 -10.86
CA ARG A 62 -9.66 -13.99 -10.32
C ARG A 62 -10.72 -14.90 -10.92
N ARG A 63 -10.62 -15.24 -12.22
CA ARG A 63 -11.60 -16.12 -12.90
C ARG A 63 -11.56 -17.55 -12.40
N ARG A 64 -10.39 -18.00 -11.93
CA ARG A 64 -10.20 -19.36 -11.39
C ARG A 64 -10.60 -19.46 -9.92
N TYR A 65 -10.56 -18.33 -9.20
CA TYR A 65 -10.77 -18.27 -7.76
C TYR A 65 -11.63 -17.04 -7.42
N PRO A 66 -12.97 -17.16 -7.41
CA PRO A 66 -13.87 -16.03 -7.17
C PRO A 66 -13.74 -15.45 -5.75
N TRP A 67 -13.22 -16.22 -4.79
CA TRP A 67 -12.92 -15.73 -3.44
C TRP A 67 -11.85 -14.63 -3.42
N LEU A 68 -10.99 -14.55 -4.46
CA LEU A 68 -9.97 -13.51 -4.58
C LEU A 68 -10.57 -12.11 -4.70
N ASP A 69 -11.78 -11.96 -5.26
CA ASP A 69 -12.44 -10.65 -5.33
C ASP A 69 -12.80 -10.13 -3.93
N TYR A 70 -13.21 -11.01 -3.02
CA TYR A 70 -13.49 -10.66 -1.62
C TYR A 70 -12.20 -10.36 -0.85
N ALA A 71 -11.14 -11.14 -1.09
CA ALA A 71 -9.82 -10.86 -0.50
C ALA A 71 -9.27 -9.51 -0.98
N ALA A 72 -9.40 -9.19 -2.26
CA ALA A 72 -8.99 -7.90 -2.82
C ALA A 72 -9.79 -6.74 -2.22
N LEU A 73 -11.10 -6.92 -1.99
CA LEU A 73 -11.93 -5.93 -1.28
C LEU A 73 -11.47 -5.73 0.17
N ALA A 74 -11.24 -6.81 0.91
CA ALA A 74 -10.75 -6.73 2.29
C ALA A 74 -9.39 -6.01 2.38
N LEU A 75 -8.47 -6.34 1.46
CA LEU A 75 -7.18 -5.67 1.34
C LEU A 75 -7.34 -4.19 0.99
N ALA A 76 -8.26 -3.85 0.08
CA ALA A 76 -8.51 -2.45 -0.29
C ALA A 76 -9.04 -1.66 0.90
N LEU A 77 -9.98 -2.20 1.68
CA LEU A 77 -10.50 -1.57 2.89
C LEU A 77 -9.41 -1.37 3.95
N TRP A 78 -8.59 -2.39 4.17
CA TRP A 78 -7.45 -2.31 5.10
C TRP A 78 -6.46 -1.22 4.69
N HIS A 79 -6.05 -1.21 3.42
CA HIS A 79 -5.14 -0.19 2.91
C HIS A 79 -5.75 1.21 2.93
N SER A 80 -7.07 1.33 2.72
CA SER A 80 -7.77 2.61 2.84
C SER A 80 -7.66 3.18 4.26
N ALA A 81 -7.84 2.33 5.27
CA ALA A 81 -7.69 2.72 6.67
C ALA A 81 -6.24 3.09 7.01
N ALA A 82 -5.25 2.33 6.51
CA ALA A 82 -3.84 2.62 6.71
C ALA A 82 -3.46 3.98 6.10
N VAL A 83 -3.85 4.23 4.85
CA VAL A 83 -3.61 5.51 4.15
C VAL A 83 -4.31 6.66 4.88
N TYR A 84 -5.56 6.49 5.29
CA TYR A 84 -6.27 7.51 6.06
C TYR A 84 -5.54 7.88 7.36
N ASN A 85 -5.11 6.87 8.13
CA ASN A 85 -4.37 7.09 9.36
C ASN A 85 -3.03 7.79 9.10
N GLY A 86 -2.30 7.38 8.05
CA GLY A 86 -1.05 8.00 7.64
C GLY A 86 -1.24 9.48 7.26
N VAL A 87 -2.27 9.80 6.48
CA VAL A 87 -2.62 11.20 6.13
C VAL A 87 -2.96 12.01 7.37
N VAL A 88 -3.82 11.50 8.25
CA VAL A 88 -4.19 12.20 9.49
C VAL A 88 -3.00 12.43 10.40
N GLN A 89 -2.06 11.48 10.46
CA GLN A 89 -0.83 11.63 11.24
C GLN A 89 0.10 12.67 10.61
N LEU A 90 0.27 12.66 9.29
CA LEU A 90 1.07 13.65 8.57
C LEU A 90 0.52 15.07 8.77
N ALA A 91 -0.81 15.22 8.69
CA ALA A 91 -1.50 16.49 8.88
C ALA A 91 -1.41 17.05 10.32
N LYS A 92 -1.00 16.24 11.30
CA LYS A 92 -0.73 16.71 12.67
C LYS A 92 0.72 17.16 12.88
N VAL A 93 1.62 16.75 11.99
CA VAL A 93 3.07 17.01 12.07
C VAL A 93 3.47 18.25 11.26
N ILE A 94 2.75 18.53 10.17
CA ILE A 94 2.82 19.77 9.38
C ILE A 94 2.05 20.87 10.12
#